data_AF-A0AA42C1G2-F1
#
_entry.id   AF-A0AA42C1G2-F1
#
_cell.length_a   1.000
_cell.length_b   1.000
_cell.length_c   1.000
_cell.angle_alpha   90.00
_cell.angle_beta   90.00
_cell.angle_gamma   90.00
#
_symmetry.space_group_name_H-M   'P 1'
#
loop_
_entity.id
_entity.type
_entity.pdbx_description
1 polymer ?
#
loop_
_entity_poly.entity_id
_entity_poly.type
_entity_poly.pdbx_seq_one_letter_code
_entity_poly.pdbx_strand_id
1 'polypeptide(L)'
;MNDQDVEKELLENGFTENDISHMRKIISRGGDSEETLQSLTHTLRARFHNGCFLFVIIITVFIINFIFNTPADLIETLVYLFFMIFSLFIVYYIGPINLAYKSYSYLKGKDKMG
;
A
#
# COMPACT_ATOMS: atom_id res chain seq x y z
N MET A 1 -23.54 -8.90 0.81
CA MET A 1 -23.31 -9.13 -0.63
C MET A 1 -22.54 -10.42 -0.80
N ASN A 2 -22.73 -11.13 -1.91
CA ASN A 2 -21.92 -12.31 -2.23
C ASN A 2 -20.57 -11.88 -2.82
N ASP A 3 -19.55 -12.74 -2.73
CA ASP A 3 -18.19 -12.43 -3.21
C ASP A 3 -18.13 -12.13 -4.72
N GLN A 4 -19.04 -12.71 -5.51
CA GLN A 4 -19.14 -12.43 -6.96
C GLN A 4 -19.68 -11.02 -7.26
N ASP A 5 -20.57 -10.50 -6.41
CA ASP A 5 -21.10 -9.14 -6.56
C ASP A 5 -20.02 -8.11 -6.19
N VAL A 6 -19.26 -8.39 -5.12
CA VAL A 6 -18.14 -7.57 -4.66
C VAL A 6 -17.01 -7.54 -5.70
N GLU A 7 -16.70 -8.68 -6.34
CA GLU A 7 -15.70 -8.76 -7.41
C GLU A 7 -16.05 -7.88 -8.60
N LYS A 8 -17.31 -7.93 -9.07
CA LYS A 8 -17.78 -7.04 -10.14
C LYS A 8 -17.65 -5.57 -9.75
N GLU A 9 -18.09 -5.21 -8.54
CA GLU A 9 -18.01 -3.83 -8.06
C GLU A 9 -16.54 -3.35 -7.97
N LEU A 10 -15.60 -4.22 -7.56
CA LEU A 10 -14.17 -3.90 -7.53
C LEU A 10 -13.59 -3.70 -8.95
N LEU A 11 -13.94 -4.57 -9.91
CA LEU A 11 -13.49 -4.45 -11.30
C LEU A 11 -13.99 -3.15 -11.94
N GLU A 12 -15.26 -2.79 -11.71
CA GLU A 12 -15.87 -1.55 -12.20
C GLU A 12 -15.21 -0.29 -11.61
N ASN A 13 -14.60 -0.41 -10.44
CA ASN A 13 -13.91 0.68 -9.74
C ASN A 13 -12.38 0.67 -9.93
N GLY A 14 -11.87 0.02 -10.99
CA GLY A 14 -10.48 0.11 -11.42
C GLY A 14 -9.51 -0.90 -10.79
N PHE A 15 -10.03 -1.91 -10.08
CA PHE A 15 -9.25 -3.10 -9.77
C PHE A 15 -9.10 -3.96 -11.03
N THR A 16 -7.94 -4.59 -11.19
CA THR A 16 -7.71 -5.55 -12.28
C THR A 16 -7.98 -6.98 -11.80
N GLU A 17 -8.22 -7.91 -12.72
CA GLU A 17 -8.35 -9.33 -12.36
C GLU A 17 -7.12 -9.85 -11.60
N ASN A 18 -5.92 -9.35 -11.94
CA ASN A 18 -4.69 -9.68 -11.23
C ASN A 18 -4.73 -9.20 -9.77
N ASP A 19 -5.25 -8.00 -9.50
CA ASP A 19 -5.43 -7.47 -8.15
C ASP A 19 -6.37 -8.37 -7.33
N ILE A 20 -7.48 -8.81 -7.92
CA ILE A 20 -8.47 -9.69 -7.28
C ILE A 20 -7.90 -11.07 -7.02
N SER A 21 -7.14 -11.63 -7.97
CA SER A 21 -6.43 -12.91 -7.78
C SER A 21 -5.44 -12.83 -6.60
N HIS A 22 -4.75 -11.69 -6.46
CA HIS A 22 -3.83 -11.43 -5.36
C HIS A 22 -4.57 -11.34 -4.03
N MET A 23 -5.71 -10.65 -3.99
CA MET A 23 -6.58 -10.56 -2.81
C MET A 23 -7.10 -11.94 -2.39
N ARG A 24 -7.60 -12.77 -3.32
CA ARG A 24 -8.00 -14.15 -3.01
C ARG A 24 -6.84 -14.99 -2.50
N LYS A 25 -5.64 -14.81 -3.08
CA LYS A 25 -4.44 -15.52 -2.63
C LYS A 25 -4.06 -15.13 -1.20
N ILE A 26 -4.23 -13.87 -0.82
CA ILE A 26 -4.03 -13.40 0.56
C ILE A 26 -5.04 -14.05 1.50
N ILE A 27 -6.34 -14.05 1.16
CA ILE A 27 -7.40 -14.70 1.96
C ILE A 27 -7.10 -16.20 2.14
N SER A 28 -6.78 -16.90 1.04
CA SER A 28 -6.46 -18.33 1.06
C SER A 28 -5.24 -18.68 1.90
N ARG A 29 -4.33 -17.71 2.13
CA ARG A 29 -3.12 -17.87 2.93
C ARG A 29 -3.35 -17.47 4.40
N GLY A 30 -4.39 -16.69 4.68
CA GLY A 30 -4.74 -16.19 6.01
C GLY A 30 -5.35 -17.23 6.95
N GLY A 31 -5.82 -18.36 6.45
CA GLY A 31 -6.38 -19.45 7.27
C GLY A 31 -7.74 -19.14 7.92
N ASP A 32 -8.16 -17.88 7.95
CA ASP A 32 -9.47 -17.44 8.43
C ASP A 32 -10.51 -17.55 7.33
N SER A 33 -11.43 -18.51 7.49
CA SER A 33 -12.54 -18.79 6.56
C SER A 33 -13.64 -17.72 6.53
N GLU A 34 -13.57 -16.70 7.39
CA GLU A 34 -14.50 -15.55 7.40
C GLU A 34 -13.95 -14.30 6.67
N GLU A 35 -12.69 -14.31 6.21
CA GLU A 35 -12.17 -13.19 5.42
C GLU A 35 -12.81 -13.16 4.02
N THR A 36 -13.58 -12.10 3.74
CA THR A 36 -14.22 -11.85 2.44
C THR A 36 -13.45 -10.78 1.68
N LEU A 37 -13.66 -10.68 0.36
CA LEU A 37 -13.07 -9.61 -0.45
C LEU A 37 -13.39 -8.21 0.11
N GLN A 38 -14.59 -8.05 0.67
CA GLN A 38 -15.03 -6.80 1.29
C GLN A 38 -14.28 -6.50 2.60
N SER A 39 -14.16 -7.47 3.51
CA SER A 39 -13.42 -7.27 4.76
C SER A 39 -11.96 -7.00 4.45
N LEU A 40 -11.33 -7.77 3.56
CA LEU A 40 -9.95 -7.57 3.15
C LEU A 40 -9.72 -6.18 2.55
N THR A 41 -10.65 -5.65 1.74
CA THR A 41 -10.57 -4.27 1.20
C THR A 41 -10.54 -3.23 2.32
N HIS A 42 -11.36 -3.42 3.36
CA HIS A 42 -11.42 -2.51 4.51
C HIS A 42 -10.14 -2.60 5.36
N THR A 43 -9.63 -3.81 5.59
CA THR A 43 -8.37 -4.03 6.30
C THR A 43 -7.17 -3.51 5.51
N LEU A 44 -7.18 -3.64 4.18
CA LEU A 44 -6.17 -3.07 3.27
C LEU A 44 -6.16 -1.55 3.35
N ARG A 45 -7.31 -0.88 3.42
CA ARG A 45 -7.38 0.57 3.62
C ARG A 45 -6.76 0.99 4.96
N ALA A 46 -7.04 0.27 6.04
CA ALA A 46 -6.46 0.57 7.35
C ALA A 46 -4.92 0.33 7.36
N ARG A 47 -4.48 -0.78 6.77
CA ARG A 47 -3.06 -1.10 6.59
C ARG A 47 -2.37 -0.10 5.65
N PHE A 48 -3.09 0.45 4.67
CA PHE A 48 -2.58 1.52 3.81
C PHE A 48 -2.21 2.75 4.61
N HIS A 49 -3.13 3.19 5.48
CA HIS A 49 -2.94 4.40 6.25
C HIS A 49 -1.79 4.24 7.25
N ASN A 50 -1.76 3.12 7.97
CA ASN A 50 -0.68 2.82 8.91
C ASN A 50 0.67 2.64 8.21
N GLY A 51 0.69 1.96 7.05
CA GLY A 51 1.89 1.77 6.24
C GLY A 51 2.41 3.08 5.66
N CYS A 52 1.53 3.92 5.12
CA CYS A 52 1.87 5.24 4.61
C CYS A 52 2.36 6.16 5.73
N PHE A 53 1.73 6.13 6.91
CA PHE A 53 2.17 6.90 8.07
C PHE A 53 3.57 6.49 8.55
N LEU A 54 3.83 5.18 8.69
CA LEU A 54 5.17 4.67 9.02
C LEU A 54 6.20 5.06 7.96
N PHE A 55 5.82 5.00 6.68
CA PHE A 55 6.70 5.40 5.59
C PHE A 55 7.07 6.89 5.65
N VAL A 56 6.09 7.76 5.92
CA VAL A 56 6.33 9.20 6.11
C VAL A 56 7.28 9.44 7.29
N ILE A 57 7.14 8.72 8.40
CA ILE A 57 8.06 8.82 9.54
C ILE A 57 9.49 8.45 9.12
N ILE A 58 9.67 7.32 8.44
CA ILE A 58 11.00 6.85 7.99
C ILE A 58 11.64 7.86 7.04
N ILE A 59 10.88 8.36 6.04
CA ILE A 59 11.35 9.41 5.13
C ILE A 59 11.74 10.67 5.91
N THR A 60 10.92 11.08 6.87
CA THR A 60 11.17 12.31 7.63
C THR A 60 12.47 12.20 8.43
N VAL A 61 12.69 11.08 9.12
CA VAL A 61 13.93 10.83 9.85
C VAL A 61 15.12 10.79 8.89
N PHE A 62 14.96 10.18 7.72
CA PHE A 62 16.00 10.10 6.69
C PHE A 62 16.37 11.48 6.13
N ILE A 63 15.37 12.31 5.79
CA ILE A 63 15.58 13.68 5.28
C ILE A 63 16.26 14.55 6.34
N ILE A 64 15.81 14.47 7.61
CA ILE A 64 16.45 15.19 8.71
C ILE A 64 17.92 14.77 8.81
N ASN A 65 18.21 13.47 8.79
CA ASN A 65 19.59 13.00 8.83
C ASN A 65 20.41 13.51 7.64
N PHE A 66 19.84 13.47 6.43
CA PHE A 66 20.51 13.94 5.23
C PHE A 66 20.82 15.44 5.28
N ILE A 67 19.90 16.27 5.75
CA ILE A 67 20.09 17.74 5.82
C ILE A 67 21.11 18.10 6.91
N PHE A 68 20.95 17.57 8.13
CA PHE A 68 21.77 17.98 9.27
C PHE A 68 23.15 17.31 9.30
N ASN A 69 23.27 16.10 8.75
CA ASN A 69 24.54 15.39 8.61
C ASN A 69 25.00 15.35 7.16
N THR A 70 24.74 16.43 6.38
CA THR A 70 25.12 16.49 4.96
C THR A 70 26.60 16.15 4.84
N PRO A 71 26.95 15.01 4.22
CA PRO A 71 28.34 14.63 4.10
C PRO A 71 29.02 15.50 3.03
N ALA A 72 30.19 16.04 3.33
CA ALA A 72 30.98 16.80 2.37
C ALA A 72 31.58 15.90 1.26
N ASP A 73 31.53 14.59 1.45
CA ASP A 73 32.06 13.60 0.52
C ASP A 73 31.01 13.15 -0.51
N LEU A 74 31.44 13.10 -1.77
CA LEU A 74 30.67 12.59 -2.90
C LEU A 74 30.29 11.12 -2.72
N ILE A 75 31.15 10.32 -2.08
CA ILE A 75 30.91 8.89 -1.88
C ILE A 75 29.75 8.68 -0.91
N GLU A 76 29.75 9.37 0.24
CA GLU A 76 28.67 9.28 1.21
C GLU A 76 27.34 9.76 0.61
N THR A 77 27.36 10.84 -0.18
CA THR A 77 26.16 11.34 -0.89
C THR A 77 25.57 10.28 -1.83
N LEU A 78 26.40 9.57 -2.61
CA LEU A 78 25.95 8.50 -3.49
C LEU A 78 25.35 7.31 -2.72
N VAL A 79 25.93 6.96 -1.57
CA VAL A 79 25.40 5.89 -0.70
C VAL A 79 24.02 6.27 -0.16
N TYR A 80 23.84 7.49 0.37
CA TYR A 80 22.53 7.96 0.81
C TYR A 80 21.49 7.93 -0.31
N LEU A 81 21.86 8.40 -1.50
CA LEU A 81 20.96 8.43 -2.65
C LEU A 81 20.53 7.02 -3.07
N PHE A 82 21.48 6.06 -3.07
CA PHE A 82 21.18 4.65 -3.31
C PHE A 82 20.21 4.08 -2.28
N PHE A 83 20.47 4.29 -0.98
CA PHE A 83 19.58 3.83 0.10
C PHE A 83 18.18 4.44 0.00
N MET A 84 18.07 5.70 -0.44
CA MET A 84 16.79 6.37 -0.63
C MET A 84 15.97 5.74 -1.76
N ILE A 85 16.59 5.51 -2.92
CA ILE A 85 15.95 4.81 -4.06
C ILE A 85 15.59 3.37 -3.69
N PHE A 86 16.50 2.66 -3.00
CA PHE A 86 16.28 1.29 -2.58
C PHE A 86 15.13 1.18 -1.56
N SER A 87 15.05 2.12 -0.62
CA SER A 87 13.94 2.18 0.36
C SER A 87 12.61 2.46 -0.31
N LEU A 88 12.57 3.38 -1.29
CA LEU A 88 11.40 3.63 -2.13
C LEU A 88 10.98 2.35 -2.89
N PHE A 89 11.95 1.64 -3.46
CA PHE A 89 11.70 0.40 -4.20
C PHE A 89 11.12 -0.69 -3.30
N ILE A 90 11.72 -0.89 -2.12
CA ILE A 90 11.21 -1.80 -1.09
C ILE A 90 9.78 -1.44 -0.71
N VAL A 91 9.50 -0.16 -0.46
CA VAL A 91 8.17 0.26 -0.02
C VAL A 91 7.13 0.09 -1.13
N TYR A 92 7.50 0.39 -2.37
CA TYR A 92 6.63 0.21 -3.53
C TYR A 92 6.32 -1.27 -3.83
N TYR A 93 7.30 -2.17 -3.67
CA TYR A 93 7.14 -3.60 -3.97
C TYR A 93 6.65 -4.46 -2.79
N ILE A 94 7.05 -4.15 -1.55
CA ILE A 94 6.69 -4.91 -0.35
C ILE A 94 5.34 -4.43 0.20
N GLY A 95 5.05 -3.13 0.14
CA GLY A 95 3.72 -2.64 0.46
C GLY A 95 2.78 -2.91 -0.70
N PRO A 96 1.57 -3.47 -0.49
CA PRO A 96 0.53 -3.48 -1.52
C PRO A 96 -0.05 -2.05 -1.68
N ILE A 97 0.81 -1.03 -1.81
CA ILE A 97 0.46 0.40 -1.83
C ILE A 97 -0.53 0.68 -2.96
N ASN A 98 -0.37 0.04 -4.11
CA ASN A 98 -1.29 0.19 -5.23
C ASN A 98 -2.69 -0.36 -4.89
N LEU A 99 -2.76 -1.61 -4.41
CA LEU A 99 -4.01 -2.24 -3.95
C LEU A 99 -4.68 -1.44 -2.83
N ALA A 100 -3.88 -0.97 -1.88
CA ALA A 100 -4.33 -0.30 -0.68
C ALA A 100 -4.77 1.16 -0.97
N TYR A 101 -4.14 1.84 -1.94
CA TYR A 101 -4.62 3.10 -2.52
C TYR A 101 -5.92 2.91 -3.30
N LYS A 102 -6.03 1.86 -4.14
CA LYS A 102 -7.27 1.52 -4.85
C LYS A 102 -8.41 1.24 -3.87
N SER A 103 -8.15 0.50 -2.79
CA SER A 103 -9.13 0.26 -1.72
C SER A 103 -9.59 1.55 -1.04
N TYR A 104 -8.67 2.49 -0.78
CA TYR A 104 -9.01 3.82 -0.25
C TYR A 104 -9.87 4.64 -1.22
N SER A 105 -9.49 4.70 -2.50
CA SER A 105 -10.22 5.45 -3.54
C SER A 105 -11.63 4.89 -3.74
N TYR A 106 -11.75 3.58 -3.79
CA TYR A 106 -13.03 2.88 -3.90
C TYR A 106 -13.97 3.21 -2.73
N LEU A 107 -13.49 3.07 -1.49
CA LEU A 107 -14.30 3.37 -0.31
C LEU A 107 -14.67 4.85 -0.19
N LYS A 108 -13.77 5.76 -0.62
CA LYS A 108 -14.06 7.20 -0.68
C LYS A 108 -15.10 7.55 -1.75
N GLY A 109 -15.16 6.79 -2.84
CA GLY A 109 -16.20 6.93 -3.87
C GLY A 109 -17.57 6.50 -3.37
N LYS A 110 -17.65 5.34 -2.69
CA LYS A 110 -18.87 4.84 -2.04
C LYS A 110 -19.44 5.79 -1.00
N ASP A 111 -18.58 6.38 -0.16
CA ASP A 111 -18.97 7.31 0.91
C ASP A 111 -19.62 8.61 0.40
N LYS A 112 -19.39 8.96 -0.88
CA LYS A 112 -19.99 10.13 -1.53
C LYS A 112 -21.29 9.83 -2.29
N MET A 113 -21.63 8.56 -2.46
CA MET A 113 -22.83 8.12 -3.18
C MET A 113 -23.95 7.61 -2.24
N GLY A 114 -23.66 7.47 -0.95
CA GLY A 114 -24.65 7.25 0.11
C GLY A 114 -25.09 8.55 0.76
#